data_AF-A0A970XQJ4-F1
#
_entry.id   AF-A0A970XQJ4-F1
#
_cell.length_a   1.000
_cell.length_b   1.000
_cell.length_c   1.000
_cell.angle_alpha   90.00
_cell.angle_beta   90.00
_cell.angle_gamma   90.00
#
_symmetry.space_group_name_H-M   'P 1'
#
loop_
_entity.id
_entity.type
_entity.pdbx_description
1 polymer ?
#
loop_
_entity_poly.entity_id
_entity_poly.type
_entity_poly.pdbx_seq_one_letter_code
_entity_poly.pdbx_strand_id
1 'polypeptide(L)'
;KMVKRPAEFMVNASLNANSDMQGFLEFVPNGEKAQFSSLMELMTLMQAKITQYGFPQSTTTIRSWDEKTEPGNEEARYANRWKSR
;
A
#
# COMPACT_ATOMS: atom_id res chain seq x y z
N LYS A 1 14.04 -22.58 -11.34
CA LYS A 1 12.60 -22.27 -11.59
C LYS A 1 12.30 -20.93 -10.91
N MET A 2 11.99 -19.86 -11.66
CA MET A 2 11.51 -18.60 -11.04
C MET A 2 10.15 -18.87 -10.41
N VAL A 3 10.04 -18.65 -9.10
CA VAL A 3 8.77 -18.75 -8.38
C VAL A 3 7.90 -17.60 -8.88
N LYS A 4 6.79 -17.91 -9.56
CA LYS A 4 5.77 -16.93 -9.97
C LYS A 4 5.09 -16.42 -8.71
N ARG A 5 5.60 -15.33 -8.13
CA ARG A 5 4.96 -14.64 -7.01
C ARG A 5 4.13 -13.46 -7.55
N PRO A 6 2.99 -13.15 -6.93
CA PRO A 6 2.24 -11.93 -7.24
C PRO A 6 3.16 -10.70 -7.15
N ALA A 7 2.96 -9.73 -8.04
CA ALA A 7 3.59 -8.43 -7.89
C ALA A 7 2.87 -7.67 -6.76
N GLU A 8 3.44 -7.72 -5.56
CA GLU A 8 2.92 -7.05 -4.38
C GLU A 8 3.65 -5.74 -4.15
N PHE A 9 2.87 -4.67 -4.00
CA PHE A 9 3.37 -3.31 -3.80
C PHE A 9 2.75 -2.71 -2.55
N MET A 10 3.54 -1.97 -1.81
CA MET A 10 3.07 -1.04 -0.79
C MET A 10 3.36 0.38 -1.25
N VAL A 11 2.31 1.20 -1.34
CA VAL A 11 2.43 2.62 -1.72
C VAL A 11 2.25 3.45 -0.47
N ASN A 12 3.27 4.23 -0.12
CA ASN A 12 3.16 5.27 0.88
C ASN A 12 3.13 6.61 0.14
N ALA A 13 2.00 7.31 0.23
CA ALA A 13 1.78 8.56 -0.45
C ALA A 13 1.46 9.68 0.56
N SER A 14 1.90 10.88 0.24
CA SER A 14 1.62 12.11 0.97
C SER A 14 1.45 13.24 -0.03
N LEU A 15 0.86 14.35 0.42
CA LEU A 15 0.81 15.58 -0.37
C LEU A 15 2.03 16.44 -0.02
N ASN A 16 2.66 17.01 -1.04
CA ASN A 16 3.71 18.01 -0.86
C ASN A 16 3.12 19.39 -0.56
N ALA A 17 3.98 20.41 -0.36
CA ALA A 17 3.54 21.79 -0.09
C ALA A 17 2.69 22.42 -1.21
N ASN A 18 2.81 21.91 -2.44
CA ASN A 18 2.04 22.34 -3.61
C ASN A 18 0.77 21.50 -3.82
N SER A 19 0.43 20.61 -2.89
CA SER A 19 -0.66 19.64 -2.99
C SER A 19 -0.48 18.59 -4.10
N ASP A 20 0.75 18.35 -4.58
CA ASP A 20 1.05 17.23 -5.47
C ASP A 20 1.31 15.95 -4.68
N MET A 21 0.96 14.81 -5.29
CA MET A 21 1.16 13.50 -4.70
C MET A 21 2.62 13.04 -4.83
N GLN A 22 3.26 12.74 -3.71
CA GLN A 22 4.63 12.23 -3.62
C GLN A 22 4.74 11.08 -2.62
N GLY A 23 5.80 10.27 -2.72
CA GLY A 23 6.03 9.21 -1.77
C GLY A 23 6.97 8.13 -2.26
N PHE A 24 6.76 6.89 -1.80
CA PHE A 24 7.56 5.74 -2.17
C PHE A 24 6.71 4.49 -2.41
N LEU A 25 7.12 3.75 -3.44
CA LEU A 25 6.65 2.42 -3.79
C LEU A 25 7.66 1.41 -3.23
N GLU A 26 7.19 0.46 -2.42
CA GLU A 26 7.98 -0.68 -1.96
C GLU A 26 7.51 -1.96 -2.65
N PHE A 27 8.44 -2.71 -3.23
CA PHE A 27 8.18 -4.04 -3.78
C PHE A 27 8.36 -5.09 -2.68
N VAL A 28 7.24 -5.61 -2.17
CA VAL A 28 7.21 -6.49 -0.99
C VAL A 28 8.10 -7.74 -1.14
N PRO A 29 8.20 -8.42 -2.31
CA PRO A 29 8.98 -9.64 -2.41
C PRO A 29 10.50 -9.50 -2.20
N ASN A 30 11.08 -8.32 -2.40
CA ASN A 30 12.52 -8.09 -2.22
C ASN A 30 12.86 -6.85 -1.35
N GLY A 31 11.86 -6.07 -0.92
CA GLY A 31 12.03 -4.86 -0.12
C GLY A 31 12.59 -3.65 -0.88
N GLU A 32 12.68 -3.72 -2.21
CA GLU A 32 13.19 -2.63 -3.04
C GLU A 32 12.23 -1.44 -3.01
N LYS A 33 12.78 -0.24 -2.80
CA LYS A 33 12.01 1.01 -2.71
C LYS A 33 12.34 1.93 -3.87
N ALA A 34 11.31 2.54 -4.45
CA ALA A 34 11.42 3.57 -5.47
C ALA A 34 10.63 4.80 -5.04
N GLN A 35 11.25 5.97 -5.11
CA GLN A 35 10.57 7.24 -4.84
C GLN A 35 9.75 7.66 -6.06
N PHE A 36 8.61 8.33 -5.82
CA PHE A 36 7.86 9.02 -6.84
C PHE A 36 7.46 10.43 -6.36
N SER A 37 7.36 11.34 -7.32
CA SER A 37 7.02 12.76 -7.14
C SER A 37 5.72 13.15 -7.85
N SER A 38 5.12 12.21 -8.58
CA SER A 38 3.82 12.38 -9.23
C SER A 38 3.08 11.05 -9.35
N LEU A 39 1.77 11.12 -9.58
CA LEU A 39 0.95 9.94 -9.88
C LEU A 39 1.44 9.19 -11.13
N MET A 40 1.87 9.93 -12.16
CA MET A 40 2.37 9.32 -13.41
C MET A 40 3.67 8.53 -13.19
N GLU A 41 4.55 9.05 -12.34
CA GLU A 41 5.78 8.35 -11.96
C GLU A 41 5.47 7.07 -11.17
N LEU A 42 4.54 7.13 -10.21
CA LEU A 42 4.07 5.93 -9.50
C LEU A 42 3.56 4.85 -10.47
N MET A 43 2.67 5.22 -11.40
CA MET A 43 2.10 4.29 -12.37
C MET A 43 3.19 3.66 -13.26
N THR A 44 4.18 4.44 -13.66
CA THR A 44 5.30 3.96 -14.47
C THR A 44 6.16 2.96 -13.70
N LEU A 45 6.44 3.23 -12.42
CA LEU A 45 7.19 2.32 -11.54
C LEU A 45 6.47 0.99 -11.31
N MET A 46 5.16 1.04 -11.06
CA MET A 46 4.33 -0.15 -10.91
C MET A 46 4.33 -0.98 -12.20
N GLN A 47 4.12 -0.34 -13.36
CA GLN A 47 4.11 -1.02 -14.65
C GLN A 47 5.46 -1.67 -14.97
N ALA A 48 6.58 -0.99 -14.71
CA ALA A 48 7.91 -1.54 -14.93
C ALA A 48 8.15 -2.81 -14.10
N LYS A 49 7.74 -2.81 -12.83
CA LYS A 49 7.85 -3.98 -11.94
C LYS A 49 6.91 -5.12 -12.36
N ILE A 50 5.66 -4.83 -12.71
CA ILE A 50 4.70 -5.80 -13.27
C ILE A 50 5.30 -6.51 -14.50
N THR A 51 5.90 -5.74 -15.41
CA THR A 51 6.60 -6.29 -16.60
C THR A 51 7.81 -7.13 -16.21
N GLN A 52 8.64 -6.67 -15.26
CA GLN A 52 9.83 -7.38 -14.79
C GLN A 52 9.49 -8.75 -14.17
N TYR A 53 8.39 -8.85 -13.43
CA TYR A 53 7.98 -10.08 -12.74
C TYR A 53 6.96 -10.92 -13.54
N GLY A 54 6.62 -10.50 -14.77
CA GLY A 54 5.90 -11.31 -15.76
C GLY A 54 4.41 -11.51 -15.45
N PHE A 55 3.76 -10.56 -14.77
CA PHE A 55 2.37 -10.70 -14.35
C PHE A 55 1.69 -9.33 -14.18
N PRO A 56 0.62 -9.01 -14.93
CA PRO A 56 -0.54 -8.36 -14.34
C PRO A 56 -1.37 -9.44 -13.62
N GLN A 57 -1.61 -9.28 -12.32
CA GLN A 57 -2.59 -10.11 -11.63
C GLN A 57 -4.00 -9.70 -12.09
N SER A 58 -4.85 -10.66 -12.42
CA SER A 58 -6.24 -10.46 -12.86
C SER A 58 -7.11 -9.75 -11.82
N THR A 59 -6.63 -9.70 -10.56
CA THR A 59 -7.32 -9.14 -9.41
C THR A 59 -6.34 -8.26 -8.65
N THR A 60 -6.54 -6.94 -8.72
CA THR A 60 -5.83 -6.00 -7.84
C THR A 60 -6.64 -5.85 -6.55
N THR A 61 -6.05 -6.20 -5.41
CA THR A 61 -6.63 -5.94 -4.09
C THR A 61 -5.97 -4.69 -3.50
N ILE A 62 -6.74 -3.61 -3.38
CA ILE A 62 -6.28 -2.39 -2.68
C ILE A 62 -6.58 -2.59 -1.19
N ARG A 63 -5.54 -2.48 -0.35
CA ARG A 63 -5.67 -2.45 1.11
C ARG A 63 -5.26 -1.06 1.59
N SER A 64 -6.14 -0.38 2.31
CA SER A 64 -5.85 0.87 3.01
C SER A 64 -6.05 0.67 4.51
N TRP A 65 -5.29 1.41 5.30
CA TRP A 65 -5.48 1.48 6.75
C TRP A 65 -6.01 2.87 7.07
N ASP A 66 -7.12 2.95 7.78
CA ASP A 66 -7.64 4.20 8.34
C ASP A 66 -6.94 4.43 9.69
N GLU A 67 -6.42 5.63 9.95
CA GLU A 67 -5.64 5.99 11.15
C GLU A 67 -6.41 5.73 12.47
N LYS A 68 -7.74 5.60 12.39
CA LYS A 68 -8.62 5.21 13.50
C LYS A 68 -8.57 3.72 13.86
N THR A 69 -7.82 2.92 13.11
CA THR A 69 -7.71 1.47 13.27
C THR A 69 -6.31 1.10 13.72
N GLU A 70 -5.84 1.73 14.81
CA GLU A 70 -4.69 1.20 15.51
C GLU A 70 -5.02 -0.20 16.07
N PRO A 71 -4.10 -1.18 16.00
CA PRO A 71 -4.29 -2.53 16.54
C PRO A 71 -4.43 -2.59 18.08
N GLY A 72 -4.50 -1.44 18.76
CA GLY A 72 -4.75 -1.32 20.20
C GLY A 72 -6.15 -0.83 20.57
N ASN A 73 -7.02 -0.49 19.61
CA ASN A 73 -8.32 0.14 19.92
C ASN A 73 -9.52 -0.84 19.91
N GLU A 74 -9.28 -2.14 19.69
CA GLU A 74 -10.33 -3.16 19.81
C GLU A 74 -10.77 -3.38 21.27
N GLU A 75 -9.88 -3.28 22.25
CA GLU A 75 -10.23 -3.40 23.67
C GLU A 75 -11.20 -2.29 24.15
N ALA A 76 -11.08 -1.08 23.60
CA ALA A 76 -11.99 0.03 23.94
C ALA A 76 -13.41 -0.16 23.36
N ARG A 77 -13.54 -0.83 22.21
CA ARG A 77 -14.85 -1.15 21.61
C ARG A 77 -15.62 -2.21 22.40
N TYR A 78 -14.92 -3.17 23.02
CA TYR A 78 -15.58 -4.14 23.90
C TYR A 78 -15.94 -3.55 25.27
N ALA A 79 -15.16 -2.61 25.82
CA ALA A 79 -15.45 -1.99 27.11
C ALA A 79 -16.73 -1.12 27.11
N ASN A 80 -17.07 -0.48 26.00
CA ASN A 80 -18.28 0.34 25.89
C ASN A 80 -19.56 -0.47 25.64
N ARG A 81 -19.47 -1.76 25.31
CA ARG A 81 -20.65 -2.62 25.10
C ARG A 81 -21.30 -3.06 26.42
N TRP A 82 -20.55 -3.02 27.53
CA TRP A 82 -21.01 -3.46 28.86
C TRP A 82 -21.43 -2.32 29.79
N LYS A 83 -21.28 -1.05 29.39
CA LYS A 83 -21.68 0.12 30.18
C LYS A 83 -23.04 0.72 29.81
N SER A 84 -23.76 0.16 28.84
CA SER A 84 -25.12 0.59 28.46
C SER A 84 -26.20 -0.44 28.81
N ARG A 85 -26.05 -1.11 29.97
CA ARG A 85 -27.17 -1.75 30.66
C ARG A 85 -27.53 -0.96 31.90
#